data_AF-A0AA45W2A2-F1
#
_entry.id   AF-A0AA45W2A2-F1
#
_cell.length_a   1.000
_cell.length_b   1.000
_cell.length_c   1.000
_cell.angle_alpha   90.00
_cell.angle_beta   90.00
_cell.angle_gamma   90.00
#
_symmetry.space_group_name_H-M   'P 1'
#
loop_
_entity.id
_entity.type
_entity.pdbx_description
1 polymer ?
#
loop_
_entity_poly.entity_id
_entity_poly.type
_entity_poly.pdbx_seq_one_letter_code
_entity_poly.pdbx_strand_id
1 'polypeptide(L)' 'MAKTAALGFRIPEEMKEALERAAAADDRSVSSLVTIVLRDWLKEHGYQDGT' A
#
# COMPACT_ATOMS: atom_id res chain seq x y z
N MET A 1 9.67 -17.87 -6.83
CA MET A 1 8.55 -17.03 -6.37
C MET A 1 8.90 -16.56 -4.96
N ALA A 2 9.13 -15.27 -4.76
CA ALA A 2 9.50 -14.76 -3.43
C ALA A 2 8.36 -15.04 -2.44
N LYS A 3 8.69 -15.34 -1.17
CA LYS A 3 7.69 -15.59 -0.13
C LYS A 3 6.94 -14.29 0.13
N THR A 4 5.71 -14.17 -0.37
CA THR A 4 4.84 -13.03 -0.10
C THR A 4 4.12 -13.28 1.23
N ALA A 5 4.30 -12.39 2.20
CA ALA A 5 3.48 -12.37 3.41
C ALA A 5 2.21 -11.54 3.13
N ALA A 6 1.05 -12.02 3.60
CA ALA A 6 -0.22 -11.30 3.48
C ALA A 6 -0.41 -10.34 4.66
N LEU A 7 -0.86 -9.12 4.37
CA LEU A 7 -1.23 -8.12 5.36
C LEU A 7 -2.74 -7.85 5.24
N GLY A 8 -3.48 -8.07 6.33
CA GLY A 8 -4.93 -7.86 6.38
C GLY A 8 -5.28 -6.68 7.30
N PHE A 9 -6.06 -5.73 6.78
CA PHE A 9 -6.49 -4.55 7.54
C PHE A 9 -8.00 -4.57 7.77
N ARG A 10 -8.44 -4.07 8.92
CA ARG A 10 -9.81 -3.57 9.12
C ARG A 10 -9.74 -2.05 9.06
N ILE A 11 -10.36 -1.49 8.03
CA ILE A 11 -10.45 -0.05 7.83
C ILE A 11 -11.91 0.37 7.74
N PRO A 12 -12.23 1.64 8.06
CA PRO A 12 -13.55 2.20 7.78
C PRO A 12 -13.90 2.10 6.29
N GLU A 13 -15.20 2.01 5.98
CA GLU A 13 -15.68 1.85 4.61
C GLU A 13 -15.32 3.05 3.73
N GLU A 14 -15.44 4.26 4.27
CA GLU A 14 -15.10 5.50 3.57
C GLU A 14 -13.62 5.57 3.17
N MET A 15 -12.75 4.96 3.97
CA MET A 15 -11.33 4.87 3.66
C MET A 15 -11.08 3.89 2.51
N LYS A 16 -11.80 2.77 2.47
CA LYS A 16 -11.71 1.81 1.37
C LYS A 16 -12.14 2.45 0.05
N GLU A 17 -13.25 3.17 0.04
CA GLU A 17 -13.73 3.86 -1.17
C GLU A 17 -12.76 4.96 -1.64
N ALA A 18 -12.12 5.67 -0.71
CA ALA A 18 -11.09 6.65 -1.04
C ALA A 18 -9.84 5.97 -1.64
N LEU A 19 -9.41 4.84 -1.08
CA LEU A 19 -8.29 4.06 -1.59
C LEU A 19 -8.57 3.51 -3.00
N GLU A 20 -9.77 3.01 -3.25
CA GLU A 20 -10.18 2.52 -4.58
C GLU A 20 -10.16 3.62 -5.63
N ARG A 21 -10.68 4.81 -5.31
CA ARG A 21 -10.63 5.99 -6.19
C ARG A 21 -9.19 6.45 -6.45
N ALA A 22 -8.37 6.53 -5.41
CA ALA A 22 -6.97 6.92 -5.53
C ALA A 22 -6.18 5.92 -6.41
N ALA A 23 -6.39 4.62 -6.19
CA ALA A 23 -5.73 3.58 -6.97
C ALA A 23 -6.16 3.60 -8.45
N ALA A 24 -7.45 3.83 -8.72
CA ALA A 24 -7.97 3.97 -10.09
C ALA A 24 -7.40 5.20 -10.81
N ALA A 25 -7.24 6.33 -10.12
CA ALA A 25 -6.62 7.53 -10.69
C ALA A 25 -5.14 7.32 -11.07
N ASP A 26 -4.46 6.42 -10.35
CA ASP A 26 -3.05 6.07 -10.51
C ASP A 26 -2.82 4.83 -11.43
N ASP A 27 -3.89 4.37 -12.11
CA ASP A 27 -3.94 3.18 -12.98
C ASP A 27 -3.35 1.91 -12.33
N ARG A 28 -3.68 1.69 -11.05
CA ARG A 28 -3.15 0.56 -10.25
C ARG A 28 -4.18 -0.04 -9.32
N SER A 29 -3.84 -1.20 -8.75
CA SER A 29 -4.63 -1.80 -7.69
C SER A 29 -4.40 -1.12 -6.34
N VAL A 30 -5.40 -1.18 -5.46
CA VAL A 30 -5.29 -0.68 -4.07
C VAL A 30 -4.10 -1.30 -3.35
N SER A 31 -3.88 -2.62 -3.52
CA SER A 31 -2.74 -3.30 -2.92
C SER A 31 -1.40 -2.73 -3.39
N SER A 32 -1.28 -2.38 -4.67
CA SER A 32 -0.05 -1.76 -5.21
C SER A 32 0.17 -0.37 -4.63
N LEU A 33 -0.88 0.46 -4.61
CA LEU A 33 -0.84 1.79 -4.00
C LEU A 33 -0.41 1.73 -2.53
N VAL A 34 -1.07 0.90 -1.73
CA VAL A 34 -0.75 0.74 -0.30
C VAL A 34 0.68 0.24 -0.11
N THR A 35 1.13 -0.70 -0.94
CA THR A 35 2.52 -1.21 -0.86
C THR A 35 3.54 -0.12 -1.17
N ILE A 36 3.26 0.78 -2.12
CA ILE A 36 4.15 1.91 -2.42
C ILE A 36 4.19 2.88 -1.25
N VAL A 37 3.03 3.30 -0.75
CA VAL A 37 2.94 4.21 0.40
C VAL A 37 3.67 3.65 1.62
N LEU A 38 3.45 2.37 1.95
CA LEU A 38 4.12 1.72 3.08
C LEU A 38 5.63 1.62 2.86
N ARG A 39 6.07 1.27 1.65
CA ARG A 39 7.49 1.18 1.32
C ARG A 39 8.19 2.53 1.45
N ASP A 40 7.59 3.58 0.90
CA ASP A 40 8.16 4.93 0.94
C ASP A 40 8.21 5.44 2.37
N TRP A 41 7.15 5.22 3.15
CA TRP A 41 7.12 5.54 4.57
C TRP A 41 8.20 4.78 5.35
N LEU A 42 8.34 3.46 5.14
CA LEU A 42 9.36 2.64 5.81
C LEU A 42 10.78 3.09 5.44
N LYS A 43 11.02 3.46 4.19
CA LYS A 43 12.31 3.99 3.72
C LYS A 43 12.62 5.33 4.39
N GLU A 44 11.65 6.26 4.38
CA GLU A 44 11.80 7.59 4.99
C GLU A 44 12.12 7.51 6.49
N HIS A 45 11.57 6.52 7.18
CA HIS A 45 11.76 6.34 8.61
C HIS A 45 12.91 5.39 8.96
N GLY A 46 13.69 4.92 7.97
CA GLY A 46 14.85 4.05 8.20
C GLY A 46 14.52 2.61 8.63
N TYR A 47 13.29 2.15 8.39
CA TYR A 47 12.84 0.78 8.70
C TYR A 47 13.06 -0.21 7.55
N GLN A 48 13.34 0.28 6.33
CA GLN A 48 13.66 -0.57 5.17
C GLN A 48 14.67 0.13 4.26
N ASP A 49 15.74 -0.56 3.88
CA ASP A 49 16.71 -0.03 2.93
C ASP A 49 16.15 -0.04 1.49
N GLY A 50 16.52 0.99 0.72
CA GLY A 50 16.18 1.12 -0.70
C GLY A 50 16.72 -0.02 -1.53
N THR A 51 15.93 -1.08 -1.70
CA THR A 51 16.11 -2.08 -2.77
C THR A 51 15.55 -1.58 -4.08
#